data_AF-X0UNS2-F1
#
_entry.id   AF-X0UNS2-F1
#
_cell.length_a   1.000
_cell.length_b   1.000
_cell.length_c   1.000
_cell.angle_alpha   90.00
_cell.angle_beta   90.00
_cell.angle_gamma   90.00
#
_symmetry.space_group_name_H-M   'P 1'
#
loop_
_entity.id
_entity.type
_entity.pdbx_description
1 polymer ?
#
loop_
_entity_poly.entity_id
_entity_poly.type
_entity_poly.pdbx_seq_one_letter_code
_entity_poly.pdbx_strand_id
1 'polypeptide(L)'
;MINGDGISKLTEDVKGVFDVGKTRAAAIARTELNRAENQGELQAMKASGREYTKRWDATLDNRTSAICNALHNKVVAKDEKFKDHVGGQELDSPPAHVNCRSVVEYDVKGPKPRKV
;
A
#
# COMPACT_ATOMS: atom_id res chain seq x y z
N MET A 1 -14.48 -0.34 -3.35
CA MET A 1 -14.63 1.06 -3.82
C MET A 1 -14.59 1.97 -2.60
N ILE A 2 -13.51 2.72 -2.42
CA ILE A 2 -13.37 3.74 -1.37
C ILE A 2 -14.05 5.01 -1.90
N ASN A 3 -15.23 5.32 -1.38
CA ASN A 3 -15.92 6.56 -1.71
C ASN A 3 -15.18 7.75 -1.07
N GLY A 4 -15.11 8.89 -1.78
CA GLY A 4 -14.38 10.09 -1.37
C GLY A 4 -14.85 10.72 -0.04
N ASP A 5 -16.00 10.29 0.47
CA ASP A 5 -16.57 10.72 1.75
C ASP A 5 -15.70 10.32 2.94
N GLY A 6 -15.08 9.13 2.90
CA GLY A 6 -14.22 8.64 3.99
C GLY A 6 -12.95 9.48 4.15
N ILE A 7 -12.29 9.82 3.03
CA ILE A 7 -11.07 10.65 3.04
C ILE A 7 -11.38 12.07 3.52
N SER A 8 -12.51 12.62 3.12
CA SER A 8 -12.94 13.97 3.51
C SER A 8 -13.15 14.07 5.01
N LYS A 9 -13.83 13.08 5.62
CA LYS A 9 -14.03 13.02 7.06
C LYS A 9 -12.70 12.88 7.82
N LEU A 10 -11.85 11.94 7.40
CA LEU A 10 -10.55 11.72 8.05
C LEU A 10 -9.63 12.95 7.94
N THR A 11 -9.75 13.73 6.86
CA THR A 11 -9.00 14.98 6.69
C THR A 11 -9.40 16.03 7.74
N GLU A 12 -10.69 16.19 8.02
CA GLU A 12 -11.16 17.13 9.04
C GLU A 12 -10.74 16.69 10.44
N ASP A 13 -10.81 15.38 10.75
CA ASP A 13 -10.35 14.82 12.02
C ASP A 13 -8.85 15.09 12.24
N VAL A 14 -8.01 14.82 11.23
CA VAL A 14 -6.56 15.07 11.30
C VAL A 14 -6.25 16.55 11.48
N LYS A 15 -6.99 17.44 10.80
CA LYS A 15 -6.82 18.90 10.97
C LYS A 15 -7.12 19.32 12.41
N GLY A 16 -8.20 18.80 13.00
CA GLY A 16 -8.59 19.11 14.38
C GLY A 16 -7.60 18.63 15.42
N VAL A 17 -6.92 17.51 15.18
CA VAL A 17 -5.94 16.92 16.13
C VAL A 17 -4.55 17.53 15.99
N PHE A 18 -4.09 17.82 14.77
CA PHE A 18 -2.69 18.16 14.50
C PHE A 18 -2.42 19.64 14.16
N ASP A 19 -3.43 20.51 14.16
CA ASP A 19 -3.34 21.93 13.74
C ASP A 19 -2.55 22.13 12.43
N VAL A 20 -2.81 21.26 11.45
CA VAL A 20 -2.16 21.29 10.14
C VAL A 20 -3.12 21.80 9.06
N GLY A 21 -2.58 22.52 8.08
CA GLY A 21 -3.38 22.98 6.93
C GLY A 21 -4.05 21.83 6.16
N LYS A 22 -5.22 22.08 5.56
CA LYS A 22 -6.08 21.08 4.90
C LYS A 22 -5.33 20.17 3.90
N THR A 23 -4.42 20.75 3.11
CA THR A 23 -3.60 19.99 2.14
C THR A 23 -2.72 18.95 2.82
N ARG A 24 -2.11 19.31 3.96
CA ARG A 24 -1.25 18.42 4.74
C ARG A 24 -2.09 17.35 5.45
N ALA A 25 -3.23 17.74 6.03
CA ALA A 25 -4.16 16.80 6.64
C ALA A 25 -4.63 15.73 5.64
N ALA A 26 -5.00 16.14 4.42
CA ALA A 26 -5.42 15.21 3.37
C ALA A 26 -4.29 14.28 2.91
N ALA A 27 -3.05 14.77 2.87
CA ALA A 27 -1.89 13.95 2.53
C ALA A 27 -1.59 12.90 3.59
N ILE A 28 -1.72 13.25 4.87
CA ILE A 28 -1.61 12.33 6.00
C ILE A 28 -2.72 11.28 5.90
N ALA A 29 -3.98 11.72 5.85
CA ALA A 29 -5.14 10.83 5.77
C ALA A 29 -5.00 9.79 4.65
N ARG A 30 -4.64 10.19 3.43
CA ARG A 30 -4.44 9.25 2.31
C ARG A 30 -3.27 8.29 2.53
N THR A 31 -2.17 8.77 3.08
CA THR A 31 -0.97 7.95 3.31
C THR A 31 -1.23 6.90 4.38
N GLU A 32 -1.89 7.29 5.48
CA GLU A 32 -2.24 6.39 6.58
C GLU A 32 -3.27 5.34 6.16
N LEU A 33 -4.30 5.73 5.39
CA LEU A 33 -5.28 4.79 4.86
C LEU A 33 -4.62 3.76 3.94
N ASN A 34 -3.80 4.21 3.00
CA ASN A 34 -3.09 3.32 2.10
C ASN A 34 -2.18 2.34 2.87
N ARG A 35 -1.49 2.83 3.91
CA ARG A 35 -0.66 1.98 4.78
C ARG A 35 -1.50 0.94 5.50
N ALA A 36 -2.61 1.34 6.11
CA ALA A 36 -3.46 0.45 6.89
C ALA A 36 -4.03 -0.68 6.02
N GLU A 37 -4.51 -0.36 4.82
CA GLU A 37 -5.07 -1.36 3.90
C GLU A 37 -4.02 -2.38 3.47
N ASN A 38 -2.88 -1.93 2.96
CA ASN A 38 -1.84 -2.84 2.46
C ASN A 38 -1.17 -3.67 3.57
N GLN A 39 -0.96 -3.08 4.75
CA GLN A 39 -0.44 -3.83 5.89
C GLN A 39 -1.44 -4.86 6.39
N GLY A 40 -2.73 -4.53 6.41
CA GLY A 40 -3.81 -5.46 6.78
C GLY A 40 -3.86 -6.66 5.85
N GLU A 41 -3.80 -6.44 4.53
CA GLU A 41 -3.75 -7.51 3.54
C GLU A 41 -2.49 -8.38 3.68
N LEU A 42 -1.33 -7.76 3.89
CA LEU A 42 -0.08 -8.49 4.11
C LEU A 42 -0.18 -9.39 5.35
N GLN A 43 -0.72 -8.87 6.45
CA GLN A 43 -0.92 -9.63 7.69
C GLN A 43 -1.91 -10.78 7.46
N ALA A 44 -3.02 -10.55 6.75
CA ALA A 44 -3.99 -11.59 6.42
C ALA A 44 -3.36 -12.71 5.58
N MET A 45 -2.54 -12.35 4.58
CA MET A 45 -1.83 -13.31 3.74
C MET A 45 -0.78 -14.10 4.53
N LYS A 46 -0.01 -13.46 5.41
CA LYS A 46 0.90 -14.15 6.34
C LYS A 46 0.16 -15.12 7.26
N ALA A 47 -0.96 -14.69 7.86
CA ALA A 47 -1.78 -15.52 8.75
C ALA A 47 -2.46 -16.69 8.01
N SER A 48 -2.68 -16.57 6.70
CA SER A 48 -3.30 -17.64 5.90
C SER A 48 -2.42 -18.89 5.77
N GLY A 49 -1.10 -18.77 6.02
CA GLY A 49 -0.14 -19.87 5.86
C GLY A 49 0.04 -20.34 4.41
N ARG A 50 -0.46 -19.58 3.43
CA ARG A 50 -0.37 -19.92 2.01
C ARG A 50 1.01 -19.55 1.45
N GLU A 51 1.43 -20.30 0.43
CA GLU A 51 2.53 -19.86 -0.43
C GLU A 51 2.00 -18.84 -1.44
N TYR A 52 2.65 -17.69 -1.51
CA TYR A 52 2.28 -16.60 -2.42
C TYR A 52 3.51 -15.80 -2.86
N THR A 53 3.36 -15.07 -3.95
CA THR A 53 4.28 -14.00 -4.34
C THR A 53 3.59 -12.66 -4.22
N LYS A 54 4.37 -11.60 -3.97
CA LYS A 54 3.88 -10.23 -3.85
C LYS A 54 4.25 -9.48 -5.14
N ARG A 55 3.27 -8.85 -5.78
CA ARG A 55 3.48 -7.95 -6.93
C ARG A 55 3.15 -6.53 -6.52
N TRP A 56 4.03 -5.58 -6.82
CA TRP A 56 3.76 -4.17 -6.60
C TRP A 56 2.97 -3.60 -7.77
N ASP A 57 1.74 -3.17 -7.53
CA ASP A 57 0.90 -2.52 -8.53
C ASP A 57 0.79 -1.02 -8.24
N ALA A 58 1.46 -0.23 -9.06
CA ALA A 58 1.32 1.22 -9.03
C ALA A 58 0.27 1.69 -10.04
N THR A 59 -0.64 2.58 -9.61
CA THR A 59 -1.47 3.35 -10.54
C THR A 59 -0.57 4.17 -11.46
N LEU A 60 -0.58 3.86 -12.76
CA LEU A 60 0.20 4.53 -13.81
C LEU A 60 -0.65 5.64 -14.46
N ASP A 61 -0.49 6.86 -13.97
CA ASP A 61 -1.10 8.07 -14.52
C ASP A 61 -0.12 9.26 -14.45
N ASN A 62 -0.60 10.46 -14.77
CA ASN A 62 0.20 11.69 -14.74
C ASN A 62 0.71 12.12 -13.35
N ARG A 63 0.34 11.40 -12.28
CA ARG A 63 0.75 11.66 -10.89
C ARG A 63 1.60 10.53 -10.33
N THR A 64 1.98 9.54 -11.14
CA THR A 64 2.88 8.47 -10.73
C THR A 64 4.29 9.01 -10.55
N SER A 65 4.87 8.80 -9.37
CA SER A 65 6.26 9.16 -9.11
C SER A 65 7.23 8.20 -9.79
N ALA A 66 8.48 8.63 -10.01
CA ALA A 66 9.54 7.76 -10.51
C ALA A 66 9.76 6.53 -9.59
N ILE A 67 9.59 6.70 -8.27
CA ILE A 67 9.65 5.62 -7.28
C ILE A 67 8.56 4.57 -7.54
N CYS A 68 7.30 4.99 -7.64
CA CYS A 68 6.19 4.08 -7.90
C CYS A 68 6.30 3.41 -9.28
N ASN A 69 6.77 4.13 -10.29
CA ASN A 69 6.99 3.59 -11.62
C ASN A 69 8.09 2.50 -11.60
N ALA A 70 9.21 2.78 -10.92
CA ALA A 70 10.32 1.83 -10.78
C ALA A 70 9.93 0.56 -10.00
N LEU A 71 8.93 0.63 -9.12
CA LEU A 71 8.41 -0.52 -8.38
C LEU A 71 7.32 -1.28 -9.15
N HIS A 72 6.64 -0.66 -10.12
CA HIS A 72 5.52 -1.27 -10.82
C HIS A 72 5.90 -2.62 -11.47
N ASN A 73 5.03 -3.62 -11.33
CA ASN A 73 5.22 -5.00 -11.78
C ASN A 73 6.43 -5.75 -11.21
N LYS A 74 7.15 -5.20 -10.22
CA LYS A 74 8.13 -5.99 -9.49
C LYS A 74 7.39 -7.10 -8.73
N VAL A 75 7.89 -8.32 -8.86
CA VAL A 75 7.40 -9.50 -8.15
C VAL A 75 8.51 -9.98 -7.22
N VAL A 76 8.17 -10.22 -5.96
CA VAL A 76 9.08 -10.73 -4.94
C VAL A 76 8.45 -11.91 -4.20
N ALA A 77 9.26 -12.78 -3.62
CA ALA A 77 8.75 -13.86 -2.77
C ALA A 77 8.07 -13.31 -1.51
N LYS A 78 7.27 -14.14 -0.81
CA LYS A 78 6.52 -13.73 0.39
C LYS A 78 7.39 -13.05 1.47
N ASP A 79 8.62 -13.55 1.66
CA ASP A 79 9.56 -13.10 2.69
C ASP A 79 10.57 -12.05 2.17
N GLU A 80 10.51 -11.71 0.88
CA GLU A 80 11.38 -10.72 0.27
C GLU A 80 10.75 -9.33 0.29
N LYS A 81 11.58 -8.30 0.44
CA LYS A 81 11.16 -6.90 0.37
C LYS A 81 11.28 -6.36 -1.05
N PHE A 82 10.38 -5.45 -1.41
CA PHE A 82 10.53 -4.62 -2.60
C PHE A 82 11.69 -3.65 -2.40
N LYS A 83 12.60 -3.61 -3.37
CA LYS A 83 13.72 -2.68 -3.37
C LYS A 83 13.46 -1.56 -4.38
N ASP A 84 13.36 -0.35 -3.87
CA ASP A 84 13.33 0.85 -4.67
C ASP A 84 14.76 1.35 -4.91
N HIS A 85 15.19 1.37 -6.17
CA HIS A 85 16.52 1.86 -6.55
C HIS A 85 16.55 3.38 -6.75
N VAL A 86 15.40 4.05 -6.79
CA VAL A 86 15.30 5.50 -6.97
C VAL A 86 15.34 6.20 -5.60
N GLY A 87 14.53 5.74 -4.65
CA GLY A 87 14.48 6.27 -3.28
C GLY A 87 15.36 5.52 -2.27
N GLY A 88 15.97 4.39 -2.65
CA GLY A 88 16.86 3.61 -1.78
C GLY A 88 16.14 2.89 -0.62
N GLN A 89 14.84 2.67 -0.74
CA GLN A 89 14.01 2.09 0.32
C GLN A 89 13.78 0.59 0.12
N GLU A 90 13.73 -0.16 1.23
CA GLU A 90 13.24 -1.53 1.24
C GLU A 90 11.86 -1.59 1.91
N LEU A 91 10.86 -2.06 1.18
CA LEU A 91 9.45 -1.98 1.56
C LEU A 91 8.81 -3.37 1.53
N ASP A 92 8.03 -3.70 2.55
CA ASP A 92 7.19 -4.91 2.55
C ASP A 92 5.85 -4.69 1.86
N SER A 93 5.35 -3.46 1.91
CA SER A 93 4.09 -3.02 1.35
C SER A 93 4.09 -1.49 1.14
N PRO A 94 3.16 -0.93 0.35
CA PRO A 94 2.88 0.49 0.27
C PRO A 94 2.54 1.09 1.64
N PRO A 95 2.71 2.42 1.82
CA PRO A 95 3.14 3.41 0.83
C PRO A 95 4.66 3.60 0.73
N ALA A 96 5.18 3.87 -0.48
CA ALA A 96 6.60 4.21 -0.69
C ALA A 96 6.93 5.70 -0.47
N HIS A 97 5.92 6.57 -0.53
CA HIS A 97 6.05 8.01 -0.31
C HIS A 97 4.69 8.63 0.05
N VAL A 98 4.68 9.91 0.43
CA VAL A 98 3.44 10.65 0.73
C VAL A 98 2.52 10.68 -0.49
N ASN A 99 1.21 10.44 -0.30
CA ASN A 99 0.22 10.31 -1.38
C ASN A 99 0.49 9.18 -2.38
N CYS A 100 1.30 8.18 -2.01
CA CYS A 100 1.42 6.96 -2.80
C CYS A 100 0.03 6.32 -2.97
N ARG A 101 -0.24 5.78 -4.17
CA ARG A 101 -1.49 5.07 -4.53
C ARG A 101 -1.22 3.67 -5.03
N SER A 102 -0.02 3.14 -4.77
CA SER A 102 0.31 1.76 -5.08
C SER A 102 -0.38 0.82 -4.10
N VAL A 103 -0.65 -0.39 -4.57
CA VAL A 103 -1.14 -1.53 -3.79
C VAL A 103 -0.23 -2.73 -4.01
N VAL A 104 -0.32 -3.75 -3.16
CA VAL A 104 0.34 -5.04 -3.39
C VAL A 104 -0.70 -6.08 -3.73
N GLU A 105 -0.50 -6.72 -4.86
CA GLU A 105 -1.30 -7.87 -5.27
C GLU A 105 -0.62 -9.17 -4.87
N TYR A 106 -1.41 -10.13 -4.41
CA TYR A 106 -0.92 -11.42 -3.95
C TYR A 106 -1.33 -12.52 -4.92
N ASP A 107 -0.34 -13.16 -5.53
CA ASP A 107 -0.56 -14.35 -6.36
C ASP A 107 -0.33 -15.60 -5.51
N VAL A 108 -1.39 -16.38 -5.29
CA VAL A 108 -1.40 -17.54 -4.39
C VAL A 108 -1.12 -18.82 -5.17
N LYS A 109 -0.09 -19.57 -4.76
CA LYS A 109 0.24 -20.85 -5.39
C LYS A 109 -0.66 -21.97 -4.84
N GLY A 110 -1.49 -22.53 -5.72
CA GLY A 110 -2.19 -23.81 -5.52
C GLY A 110 -3.47 -23.77 -4.66
N PRO A 111 -4.28 -24.85 -4.69
CA PRO A 111 -5.55 -24.90 -3.97
C PRO A 111 -5.35 -25.03 -2.45
N LYS A 112 -6.26 -24.41 -1.69
CA LYS A 112 -6.30 -24.40 -0.21
C LYS A 112 -6.22 -25.84 0.34
N PRO A 113 -5.40 -26.15 1.35
CA PRO A 113 -5.50 -27.45 2.03
C PRO A 113 -6.91 -27.61 2.60
N ARG A 114 -7.60 -28.71 2.26
CA ARG A 114 -8.85 -29.09 2.93
C ARG A 114 -8.51 -29.33 4.40
N LYS A 115 -9.13 -28.56 5.30
CA LYS A 115 -9.13 -28.92 6.73
C LYS A 115 -9.83 -30.27 6.83
N VAL A 116 -9.08 -31.30 7.23
CA VAL A 116 -9.60 -32.62 7.61
C VAL A 116 -10.19 -32.50 9.00
#